data_AF-I9AV35-F1
#
_entry.id   AF-I9AV35-F1
#
_cell.length_a   1.000
_cell.length_b   1.000
_cell.length_c   1.000
_cell.angle_alpha   90.00
_cell.angle_beta   90.00
_cell.angle_gamma   90.00
#
_symmetry.space_group_name_H-M   'P 1'
#
loop_
_entity.id
_entity.type
_entity.pdbx_description
1 polymer ?
#
loop_
_entity_poly.entity_id
_entity_poly.type
_entity_poly.pdbx_seq_one_letter_code
_entity_poly.pdbx_strand_id
1 'polypeptide(L)'
;KVKAGAIDLSGSTTYAGSSVELTAAAGDLDNTGASLQTAGTLTAIASGTIRNDQDANQVKGEIKAGQLTLTADRISNQGGSLVQIGSGLTNLTANNSIDNTGGEVFTNGEAIQIKANSLTNSQGKLEHAGTRTLSIETITDVINDDGKLATNGHLHLAAQKVDNTRGILSAKNMDITSRDTINNRQGLITSSGDTLLSAQGAVNNEQGSIEASKGLIVTAQSLNNQKGRIVSLGTSNMKVTTSQDIQNQSGLIGGNGKVEITAK
;
A
#
# COMPACT_ATOMS: atom_id res chain seq x y z
N LYS A 1 6.20 3.16 -29.37
CA LYS A 1 7.42 3.40 -28.56
C LYS A 1 7.82 4.85 -28.71
N VAL A 2 8.00 5.58 -27.61
CA VAL A 2 8.50 6.97 -27.57
C VAL A 2 9.73 6.99 -26.67
N LYS A 3 10.81 7.60 -27.13
CA LYS A 3 12.02 7.81 -26.33
C LYS A 3 12.48 9.26 -26.51
N ALA A 4 12.56 10.00 -25.41
CA ALA A 4 12.92 11.41 -25.38
C ALA A 4 13.71 11.74 -24.10
N GLY A 5 14.23 12.97 -23.99
CA GLY A 5 14.86 13.43 -22.75
C GLY A 5 13.84 13.53 -21.61
N ALA A 6 12.73 14.21 -21.87
CA ALA A 6 11.52 14.26 -21.06
C ALA A 6 10.31 14.05 -21.98
N ILE A 7 9.16 13.65 -21.42
CA ILE A 7 7.91 13.44 -22.13
C ILE A 7 6.84 14.27 -21.41
N ASP A 8 6.17 15.16 -22.13
CA ASP A 8 5.05 15.94 -21.62
C ASP A 8 3.78 15.54 -22.37
N LEU A 9 2.83 14.96 -21.65
CA LEU A 9 1.49 14.59 -22.10
C LEU A 9 0.43 15.41 -21.36
N SER A 10 0.80 16.40 -20.55
CA SER A 10 -0.12 17.13 -19.67
C SER A 10 -1.32 17.69 -20.44
N GLY A 11 -2.52 17.55 -19.86
CA GLY A 11 -3.80 17.94 -20.48
C GLY A 11 -4.17 17.22 -21.78
N SER A 12 -3.38 16.23 -22.25
CA SER A 12 -3.61 15.55 -23.52
C SER A 12 -4.46 14.29 -23.36
N THR A 13 -4.96 13.78 -24.49
CA THR A 13 -5.53 12.43 -24.59
C THR A 13 -4.67 11.59 -25.51
N THR A 14 -4.07 10.53 -24.96
CA THR A 14 -3.24 9.57 -25.71
C THR A 14 -3.91 8.20 -25.65
N TYR A 15 -4.11 7.57 -26.81
CA TYR A 15 -4.73 6.25 -26.91
C TYR A 15 -3.90 5.32 -27.80
N ALA A 16 -3.77 4.06 -27.37
CA ALA A 16 -3.19 2.99 -28.17
C ALA A 16 -3.96 1.68 -28.02
N GLY A 17 -4.31 1.05 -29.15
CA GLY A 17 -5.01 -0.23 -29.15
C GLY A 17 -4.15 -1.45 -28.76
N SER A 18 -2.85 -1.27 -28.54
CA SER A 18 -1.90 -2.35 -28.20
C SER A 18 -1.03 -1.92 -27.01
N SER A 19 0.27 -2.28 -27.00
CA SER A 19 1.21 -1.88 -25.96
C SER A 19 1.87 -0.54 -26.26
N VAL A 20 2.16 0.22 -25.20
CA VAL A 20 2.86 1.51 -25.24
C VAL A 20 4.14 1.41 -24.43
N GLU A 21 5.24 1.88 -25.01
CA GLU A 21 6.52 2.02 -24.33
C GLU A 21 6.91 3.50 -24.37
N LEU A 22 7.05 4.12 -23.19
CA LEU A 22 7.46 5.51 -22.99
C LEU A 22 8.79 5.52 -22.22
N THR A 23 9.77 6.26 -22.71
CA THR A 23 11.07 6.39 -22.05
C THR A 23 11.51 7.86 -22.00
N ALA A 24 11.47 8.45 -20.81
CA ALA A 24 12.07 9.75 -20.48
C ALA A 24 13.49 9.51 -19.93
N ALA A 25 14.48 9.58 -20.80
CA ALA A 25 15.85 9.13 -20.53
C ALA A 25 16.69 10.09 -19.65
N ALA A 26 16.24 11.33 -19.46
CA ALA A 26 16.97 12.33 -18.69
C ALA A 26 16.09 13.13 -17.71
N GLY A 27 14.77 12.98 -17.79
CA GLY A 27 13.83 13.78 -17.00
C GLY A 27 12.52 13.06 -16.75
N ASP A 28 11.46 13.85 -16.71
CA ASP A 28 10.13 13.42 -16.26
C ASP A 28 9.27 12.90 -17.42
N LEU A 29 8.27 12.10 -17.05
CA LEU A 29 7.11 11.78 -17.87
C LEU A 29 5.90 12.41 -17.17
N ASP A 30 5.34 13.46 -17.76
CA ASP A 30 4.23 14.21 -17.21
C ASP A 30 2.91 13.81 -17.88
N ASN A 31 1.98 13.25 -17.10
CA ASN A 31 0.60 12.93 -17.49
C ASN A 31 -0.41 13.70 -16.62
N THR A 32 -0.02 14.87 -16.08
CA THR A 32 -0.88 15.69 -15.23
C THR A 32 -2.12 16.17 -15.98
N GLY A 33 -3.31 15.92 -15.43
CA GLY A 33 -4.59 16.24 -16.07
C GLY A 33 -4.84 15.58 -17.43
N ALA A 34 -4.04 14.57 -17.78
CA ALA A 34 -4.07 13.91 -19.08
C ALA A 34 -4.67 12.50 -18.98
N SER A 35 -5.20 12.00 -20.09
CA SER A 35 -5.72 10.62 -20.20
C SER A 35 -4.84 9.80 -21.14
N LEU A 36 -4.02 8.92 -20.57
CA LEU A 36 -3.22 7.91 -21.29
C LEU A 36 -3.87 6.53 -21.18
N GLN A 37 -4.38 6.01 -22.30
CA GLN A 37 -5.10 4.74 -22.34
C GLN A 37 -4.46 3.76 -23.31
N THR A 38 -4.23 2.53 -22.87
CA THR A 38 -3.68 1.48 -23.72
C THR A 38 -4.34 0.13 -23.44
N ALA A 39 -4.77 -0.59 -24.47
CA ALA A 39 -5.43 -1.89 -24.27
C ALA A 39 -4.43 -3.01 -23.89
N GLY A 40 -3.17 -2.87 -24.32
CA GLY A 40 -2.07 -3.78 -23.99
C GLY A 40 -1.26 -3.33 -22.77
N THR A 41 0.04 -3.62 -22.79
CA THR A 41 0.95 -3.26 -21.70
C THR A 41 1.40 -1.81 -21.85
N LEU A 42 1.31 -1.02 -20.78
CA LEU A 42 2.05 0.23 -20.63
C LEU A 42 3.36 -0.05 -19.88
N THR A 43 4.48 0.19 -20.56
CA THR A 43 5.80 0.28 -19.94
C THR A 43 6.25 1.73 -19.97
N ALA A 44 6.33 2.37 -18.82
CA ALA A 44 6.82 3.74 -18.70
C ALA A 44 8.07 3.78 -17.81
N ILE A 45 9.13 4.38 -18.35
CA ILE A 45 10.42 4.51 -17.69
C ILE A 45 10.80 5.99 -17.68
N ALA A 46 11.07 6.55 -16.52
CA ALA A 46 11.58 7.92 -16.37
C ALA A 46 12.86 7.92 -15.52
N SER A 47 13.83 8.76 -15.86
CA SER A 47 14.98 8.98 -14.97
C SER A 47 14.62 9.92 -13.81
N GLY A 48 13.64 10.81 -14.03
CA GLY A 48 13.04 11.64 -12.99
C GLY A 48 11.72 11.05 -12.50
N THR A 49 10.66 11.86 -12.59
CA THR A 49 9.33 11.56 -12.07
C THR A 49 8.39 11.08 -13.18
N ILE A 50 7.60 10.04 -12.91
CA ILE A 50 6.35 9.79 -13.63
C ILE A 50 5.24 10.51 -12.86
N ARG A 51 4.66 11.58 -13.41
CA ARG A 51 3.55 12.32 -12.81
C ARG A 51 2.24 11.93 -13.45
N ASN A 52 1.26 11.54 -12.64
CA ASN A 52 -0.09 11.26 -13.06
C ASN A 52 -1.07 12.04 -12.18
N ASP A 53 -0.77 13.31 -11.93
CA ASP A 53 -1.43 14.08 -10.89
C ASP A 53 -2.67 14.81 -11.43
N GLN A 54 -3.53 15.26 -10.51
CA GLN A 54 -4.60 16.21 -10.83
C GLN A 54 -4.00 17.58 -11.19
N ASP A 55 -4.54 18.20 -12.25
CA ASP A 55 -4.13 19.55 -12.67
C ASP A 55 -4.82 20.65 -11.85
N ALA A 56 -4.45 21.91 -12.11
CA ALA A 56 -5.03 23.07 -11.44
C ALA A 56 -6.53 23.29 -11.74
N ASN A 57 -7.09 22.65 -12.77
CA ASN A 57 -8.50 22.71 -13.13
C ASN A 57 -9.29 21.53 -12.56
N GLN A 58 -8.71 20.79 -11.60
CA GLN A 58 -9.27 19.59 -10.99
C GLN A 58 -9.48 18.41 -11.96
N VAL A 59 -8.82 18.42 -13.12
CA VAL A 59 -8.79 17.29 -14.04
C VAL A 59 -7.74 16.31 -13.54
N LYS A 60 -8.17 15.09 -13.17
CA LYS A 60 -7.25 14.03 -12.74
C LYS A 60 -6.33 13.61 -13.89
N GLY A 61 -5.07 13.29 -13.60
CA GLY A 61 -4.26 12.44 -14.44
C GLY A 61 -4.84 11.02 -14.43
N GLU A 62 -5.03 10.43 -15.61
CA GLU A 62 -5.53 9.08 -15.79
C GLU A 62 -4.56 8.26 -16.63
N ILE A 63 -4.06 7.17 -16.07
CA ILE A 63 -3.36 6.11 -16.79
C ILE A 63 -4.18 4.84 -16.66
N LYS A 64 -4.63 4.31 -17.80
CA LYS A 64 -5.39 3.06 -17.86
C LYS A 64 -4.72 2.09 -18.84
N ALA A 65 -4.29 0.94 -18.35
CA ALA A 65 -3.55 -0.03 -19.15
C ALA A 65 -4.07 -1.46 -18.96
N GLY A 66 -3.94 -2.30 -19.99
CA GLY A 66 -4.12 -3.75 -19.86
C GLY A 66 -3.16 -4.36 -18.84
N GLN A 67 -1.90 -3.92 -18.87
CA GLN A 67 -0.89 -4.22 -17.84
C GLN A 67 -0.06 -2.98 -17.56
N LEU A 68 0.37 -2.77 -16.32
CA LEU A 68 1.06 -1.57 -15.89
C LEU A 68 2.46 -1.89 -15.35
N THR A 69 3.49 -1.34 -16.00
CA THR A 69 4.89 -1.37 -15.53
C THR A 69 5.44 0.05 -15.51
N LEU A 70 5.63 0.61 -14.31
CA LEU A 70 6.19 1.95 -14.10
C LEU A 70 7.52 1.85 -13.36
N THR A 71 8.56 2.46 -13.92
CA THR A 71 9.88 2.56 -13.30
C THR A 71 10.37 4.01 -13.33
N ALA A 72 10.68 4.60 -12.18
CA ALA A 72 11.10 6.00 -12.10
C ALA A 72 12.04 6.28 -10.90
N ASP A 73 12.56 7.50 -10.78
CA ASP A 73 13.07 7.97 -9.49
C ASP A 73 11.89 8.20 -8.53
N ARG A 74 10.83 8.86 -9.01
CA ARG A 74 9.59 9.11 -8.27
C ARG A 74 8.37 8.77 -9.11
N ILE A 75 7.32 8.23 -8.49
CA ILE A 75 6.01 8.09 -9.12
C ILE A 75 5.03 8.94 -8.29
N SER A 76 4.39 9.90 -8.95
CA SER A 76 3.38 10.77 -8.36
C SER A 76 2.03 10.45 -8.99
N ASN A 77 1.04 10.23 -8.14
CA ASN A 77 -0.36 10.01 -8.49
C ASN A 77 -1.27 10.81 -7.55
N GLN A 78 -0.89 12.06 -7.25
CA GLN A 78 -1.62 12.91 -6.32
C GLN A 78 -2.96 13.36 -6.94
N GLY A 79 -4.08 12.93 -6.36
CA GLY A 79 -5.41 13.15 -6.97
C GLY A 79 -5.61 12.45 -8.32
N GLY A 80 -4.67 11.59 -8.73
CA GLY A 80 -4.65 10.88 -9.99
C GLY A 80 -5.33 9.52 -9.95
N SER A 81 -5.37 8.84 -11.09
CA SER A 81 -5.90 7.48 -11.24
C SER A 81 -4.97 6.60 -12.08
N LEU A 82 -4.39 5.58 -11.44
CA LEU A 82 -3.61 4.50 -12.07
C LEU A 82 -4.46 3.22 -12.07
N VAL A 83 -4.85 2.76 -13.27
CA VAL A 83 -5.77 1.63 -13.41
C VAL A 83 -5.15 0.55 -14.30
N GLN A 84 -5.01 -0.66 -13.76
CA GLN A 84 -4.74 -1.86 -14.56
C GLN A 84 -6.01 -2.70 -14.72
N ILE A 85 -6.43 -2.93 -15.97
CA ILE A 85 -7.65 -3.70 -16.27
C ILE A 85 -7.41 -5.19 -16.51
N GLY A 86 -6.20 -5.60 -16.93
CA GLY A 86 -5.85 -6.99 -17.17
C GLY A 86 -5.28 -7.70 -15.93
N SER A 87 -5.11 -9.02 -16.05
CA SER A 87 -4.74 -9.93 -14.95
C SER A 87 -3.23 -10.09 -14.74
N GLY A 88 -2.39 -9.47 -15.55
CA GLY A 88 -0.93 -9.57 -15.40
C GLY A 88 -0.39 -8.94 -14.12
N LEU A 89 0.89 -9.13 -13.84
CA LEU A 89 1.56 -8.45 -12.71
C LEU A 89 1.54 -6.93 -12.91
N THR A 90 1.04 -6.19 -11.92
CA THR A 90 1.30 -4.74 -11.84
C THR A 90 2.64 -4.50 -11.18
N ASN A 91 3.51 -3.71 -11.80
CA ASN A 91 4.80 -3.37 -11.21
C ASN A 91 4.98 -1.85 -11.12
N LEU A 92 5.17 -1.36 -9.89
CA LEU A 92 5.46 0.04 -9.58
C LEU A 92 6.80 0.10 -8.86
N THR A 93 7.84 0.60 -9.53
CA THR A 93 9.19 0.69 -8.97
C THR A 93 9.65 2.14 -9.00
N ALA A 94 9.95 2.71 -7.85
CA ALA A 94 10.56 4.01 -7.70
C ALA A 94 11.91 3.87 -6.97
N ASN A 95 12.94 4.61 -7.37
CA ASN A 95 14.19 4.64 -6.60
C ASN A 95 14.05 5.44 -5.30
N ASN A 96 13.09 6.37 -5.25
CA ASN A 96 12.89 7.28 -4.14
C ASN A 96 11.49 7.11 -3.55
N SER A 97 10.43 7.64 -4.17
CA SER A 97 9.11 7.63 -3.54
C SER A 97 7.98 7.30 -4.51
N ILE A 98 6.94 6.70 -3.98
CA ILE A 98 5.63 6.60 -4.62
C ILE A 98 4.65 7.41 -3.77
N ASP A 99 3.99 8.39 -4.38
CA ASP A 99 3.01 9.26 -3.73
C ASP A 99 1.64 9.10 -4.39
N ASN A 100 0.69 8.55 -3.64
CA ASN A 100 -0.69 8.34 -4.01
C ASN A 100 -1.64 9.19 -3.14
N THR A 101 -1.18 10.35 -2.66
CA THR A 101 -1.97 11.23 -1.81
C THR A 101 -3.26 11.68 -2.50
N GLY A 102 -4.42 11.37 -1.92
CA GLY A 102 -5.72 11.66 -2.54
C GLY A 102 -5.98 10.96 -3.88
N GLY A 103 -5.07 10.08 -4.31
CA GLY A 103 -5.14 9.38 -5.59
C GLY A 103 -5.72 7.98 -5.49
N GLU A 104 -5.84 7.34 -6.64
CA GLU A 104 -6.32 5.97 -6.78
C GLU A 104 -5.33 5.12 -7.57
N VAL A 105 -4.96 3.98 -6.99
CA VAL A 105 -4.29 2.87 -7.68
C VAL A 105 -5.21 1.67 -7.61
N PHE A 106 -5.78 1.28 -8.75
CA PHE A 106 -6.63 0.09 -8.85
C PHE A 106 -6.02 -0.92 -9.81
N THR A 107 -6.00 -2.19 -9.44
CA THR A 107 -5.52 -3.24 -10.33
C THR A 107 -6.32 -4.54 -10.24
N ASN A 108 -6.67 -5.07 -11.42
CA ASN A 108 -7.17 -6.42 -11.63
C ASN A 108 -6.06 -7.46 -11.80
N GLY A 109 -4.80 -7.04 -11.71
CA GLY A 109 -3.65 -7.94 -11.78
C GLY A 109 -3.78 -9.06 -10.76
N GLU A 110 -3.30 -10.25 -11.07
CA GLU A 110 -3.32 -11.34 -10.09
C GLU A 110 -2.43 -11.03 -8.88
N ALA A 111 -1.37 -10.25 -9.11
CA ALA A 111 -0.41 -9.76 -8.13
C ALA A 111 0.00 -8.32 -8.45
N ILE A 112 0.54 -7.63 -7.45
CA ILE A 112 1.17 -6.32 -7.59
C ILE A 112 2.46 -6.26 -6.77
N GLN A 113 3.50 -5.66 -7.35
CA GLN A 113 4.77 -5.38 -6.69
C GLN A 113 5.00 -3.87 -6.65
N ILE A 114 5.28 -3.38 -5.45
CA ILE A 114 5.59 -1.98 -5.15
C ILE A 114 6.94 -1.94 -4.45
N LYS A 115 7.89 -1.25 -5.06
CA LYS A 115 9.24 -1.04 -4.53
C LYS A 115 9.60 0.43 -4.55
N ALA A 116 9.95 0.99 -3.40
CA ALA A 116 10.34 2.39 -3.25
C ALA A 116 11.20 2.61 -2.00
N ASN A 117 11.79 3.79 -1.80
CA ASN A 117 12.26 4.14 -0.46
C ASN A 117 11.09 4.49 0.44
N SER A 118 10.08 5.20 -0.05
CA SER A 118 8.85 5.49 0.71
C SER A 118 7.59 5.34 -0.12
N LEU A 119 6.48 5.06 0.55
CA LEU A 119 5.15 5.03 -0.03
C LEU A 119 4.22 5.93 0.80
N THR A 120 3.60 6.91 0.17
CA THR A 120 2.54 7.73 0.77
C THR A 120 1.22 7.43 0.08
N ASN A 121 0.21 7.07 0.86
CA ASN A 121 -1.16 6.77 0.43
C ASN A 121 -2.17 7.58 1.27
N SER A 122 -1.79 8.76 1.75
CA SER A 122 -2.64 9.57 2.63
C SER A 122 -3.89 10.05 1.90
N GLN A 123 -5.08 9.86 2.48
CA GLN A 123 -6.38 10.11 1.81
C GLN A 123 -6.53 9.40 0.46
N GLY A 124 -5.63 8.47 0.14
CA GLY A 124 -5.55 7.75 -1.14
C GLY A 124 -6.12 6.34 -1.03
N LYS A 125 -6.22 5.68 -2.19
CA LYS A 125 -6.70 4.31 -2.30
C LYS A 125 -5.73 3.48 -3.12
N LEU A 126 -5.37 2.31 -2.60
CA LEU A 126 -4.66 1.27 -3.31
C LEU A 126 -5.45 -0.02 -3.18
N GLU A 127 -6.06 -0.46 -4.27
CA GLU A 127 -6.98 -1.59 -4.28
C GLU A 127 -6.53 -2.63 -5.31
N HIS A 128 -6.16 -3.80 -4.80
CA HIS A 128 -5.74 -4.97 -5.58
C HIS A 128 -6.84 -6.03 -5.57
N ALA A 129 -7.59 -6.11 -6.66
CA ALA A 129 -8.70 -7.05 -6.80
C ALA A 129 -8.23 -8.51 -6.99
N GLY A 130 -6.96 -8.72 -7.35
CA GLY A 130 -6.33 -10.03 -7.46
C GLY A 130 -6.23 -10.78 -6.14
N THR A 131 -6.07 -12.09 -6.24
CA THR A 131 -6.11 -13.02 -5.10
C THR A 131 -4.73 -13.53 -4.68
N ARG A 132 -3.66 -13.16 -5.39
CA ARG A 132 -2.27 -13.47 -4.99
C ARG A 132 -1.71 -12.33 -4.13
N THR A 133 -0.42 -12.02 -4.24
CA THR A 133 0.24 -11.10 -3.33
C THR A 133 0.20 -9.66 -3.82
N LEU A 134 -0.18 -8.74 -2.93
CA LEU A 134 0.23 -7.34 -2.96
C LEU A 134 1.51 -7.23 -2.13
N SER A 135 2.66 -7.04 -2.78
CA SER A 135 3.95 -6.85 -2.13
C SER A 135 4.31 -5.37 -2.10
N ILE A 136 4.50 -4.83 -0.90
CA ILE A 136 4.98 -3.47 -0.65
C ILE A 136 6.30 -3.57 0.11
N GLU A 137 7.39 -3.29 -0.57
CA GLU A 137 8.74 -3.32 0.00
C GLU A 137 9.34 -1.92 -0.04
N THR A 138 9.50 -1.31 1.13
CA THR A 138 10.07 0.03 1.28
C THR A 138 11.31 0.07 2.16
N ILE A 139 12.23 0.98 1.86
CA ILE A 139 13.41 1.20 2.72
C ILE A 139 13.02 1.95 3.99
N THR A 140 12.21 3.01 3.83
CA THR A 140 11.75 3.91 4.90
C THR A 140 10.27 3.65 5.19
N ASP A 141 9.42 4.67 5.12
CA ASP A 141 8.10 4.62 5.71
C ASP A 141 7.01 4.30 4.67
N VAL A 142 6.00 3.57 5.13
CA VAL A 142 4.70 3.45 4.47
C VAL A 142 3.70 4.27 5.27
N ILE A 143 3.16 5.32 4.66
CA ILE A 143 2.17 6.22 5.26
C ILE A 143 0.82 5.97 4.60
N ASN A 144 -0.16 5.49 5.37
CA ASN A 144 -1.55 5.26 4.99
C ASN A 144 -2.48 6.07 5.89
N ASP A 145 -2.12 7.32 6.20
CA ASP A 145 -2.93 8.19 7.07
C ASP A 145 -4.24 8.60 6.38
N ASP A 146 -5.37 8.25 6.98
CA ASP A 146 -6.70 8.44 6.38
C ASP A 146 -6.84 7.77 4.98
N GLY A 147 -5.97 6.79 4.69
CA GLY A 147 -5.89 6.09 3.42
C GLY A 147 -6.46 4.68 3.47
N LYS A 148 -6.57 4.03 2.31
CA LYS A 148 -6.98 2.63 2.18
C LYS A 148 -5.97 1.82 1.37
N LEU A 149 -5.43 0.76 1.95
CA LEU A 149 -4.73 -0.32 1.24
C LEU A 149 -5.56 -1.60 1.37
N ALA A 150 -6.07 -2.11 0.26
CA ALA A 150 -6.92 -3.30 0.26
C ALA A 150 -6.49 -4.31 -0.80
N THR A 151 -6.52 -5.60 -0.44
CA THR A 151 -6.34 -6.69 -1.39
C THR A 151 -7.29 -7.86 -1.12
N ASN A 152 -7.78 -8.50 -2.17
CA ASN A 152 -8.51 -9.78 -2.06
C ASN A 152 -7.58 -10.98 -1.79
N GLY A 153 -6.27 -10.76 -1.83
CA GLY A 153 -5.24 -11.76 -1.65
C GLY A 153 -4.39 -11.55 -0.41
N HIS A 154 -3.10 -11.88 -0.52
CA HIS A 154 -2.14 -11.75 0.57
C HIS A 154 -1.48 -10.37 0.53
N LEU A 155 -1.46 -9.66 1.66
CA LEU A 155 -0.66 -8.45 1.84
C LEU A 155 0.69 -8.82 2.45
N HIS A 156 1.76 -8.59 1.70
CA HIS A 156 3.13 -8.57 2.21
C HIS A 156 3.60 -7.13 2.29
N LEU A 157 3.89 -6.62 3.49
CA LEU A 157 4.36 -5.25 3.69
C LEU A 157 5.62 -5.25 4.55
N ALA A 158 6.70 -4.71 4.02
CA ALA A 158 7.97 -4.52 4.71
C ALA A 158 8.43 -3.06 4.63
N ALA A 159 8.67 -2.45 5.79
CA ALA A 159 9.04 -1.03 5.90
C ALA A 159 9.92 -0.75 7.12
N GLN A 160 10.48 0.47 7.20
CA GLN A 160 11.05 1.01 8.43
C GLN A 160 9.95 1.31 9.43
N LYS A 161 8.93 2.07 9.02
CA LYS A 161 7.73 2.34 9.79
C LYS A 161 6.49 2.12 8.94
N VAL A 162 5.43 1.70 9.59
CA VAL A 162 4.10 1.57 8.98
C VAL A 162 3.17 2.47 9.77
N ASP A 163 2.64 3.51 9.12
CA ASP A 163 1.65 4.40 9.71
C ASP A 163 0.29 4.17 9.04
N ASN A 164 -0.64 3.59 9.78
CA ASN A 164 -2.03 3.39 9.41
C ASN A 164 -2.96 4.25 10.30
N THR A 165 -2.52 5.43 10.72
CA THR A 165 -3.35 6.35 11.52
C THR A 165 -4.64 6.68 10.77
N ARG A 166 -5.81 6.43 11.37
CA ARG A 166 -7.14 6.62 10.71
C ARG A 166 -7.32 5.86 9.38
N GLY A 167 -6.36 5.03 9.00
CA GLY A 167 -6.33 4.32 7.74
C GLY A 167 -6.95 2.94 7.84
N ILE A 168 -7.09 2.29 6.70
CA ILE A 168 -7.60 0.92 6.57
C ILE A 168 -6.57 0.07 5.83
N LEU A 169 -6.10 -1.00 6.48
CA LEU A 169 -5.41 -2.13 5.85
C LEU A 169 -6.36 -3.33 5.86
N SER A 170 -6.69 -3.85 4.68
CA SER A 170 -7.59 -5.00 4.54
C SER A 170 -7.02 -6.05 3.59
N ALA A 171 -6.95 -7.30 4.03
CA ALA A 171 -6.44 -8.39 3.20
C ALA A 171 -7.16 -9.71 3.44
N LYS A 172 -6.94 -10.71 2.58
CA LYS A 172 -7.31 -12.10 2.91
C LYS A 172 -6.35 -12.68 3.95
N ASN A 173 -5.05 -12.55 3.72
CA ASN A 173 -4.00 -12.89 4.68
C ASN A 173 -3.02 -11.73 4.75
N MET A 174 -2.31 -11.57 5.86
CA MET A 174 -1.48 -10.39 6.07
C MET A 174 -0.18 -10.70 6.80
N ASP A 175 0.94 -10.26 6.23
CA ASP A 175 2.25 -10.23 6.86
C ASP A 175 2.80 -8.80 6.80
N ILE A 176 2.81 -8.11 7.95
CA ILE A 176 3.39 -6.77 8.08
C ILE A 176 4.65 -6.86 8.95
N THR A 177 5.79 -6.46 8.39
CA THR A 177 7.07 -6.37 9.09
C THR A 177 7.57 -4.93 9.10
N SER A 178 7.82 -4.40 10.29
CA SER A 178 8.38 -3.08 10.53
C SER A 178 9.71 -3.18 11.27
N ARG A 179 10.72 -2.44 10.82
CA ARG A 179 12.03 -2.33 11.51
C ARG A 179 12.02 -1.31 12.66
N ASP A 180 10.90 -0.63 12.86
CA ASP A 180 10.67 0.28 13.97
C ASP A 180 9.21 0.13 14.42
N THR A 181 8.32 1.06 14.07
CA THR A 181 6.95 1.07 14.58
C THR A 181 5.91 0.57 13.59
N ILE A 182 4.87 -0.07 14.10
CA ILE A 182 3.56 -0.18 13.42
C ILE A 182 2.57 0.70 14.20
N ASN A 183 2.14 1.80 13.59
CA ASN A 183 1.16 2.71 14.17
C ASN A 183 -0.20 2.46 13.50
N ASN A 184 -1.21 2.10 14.29
CA ASN A 184 -2.59 1.87 13.90
C ASN A 184 -3.54 2.73 14.77
N ARG A 185 -3.09 3.89 15.25
CA ARG A 185 -3.91 4.76 16.10
C ARG A 185 -5.17 5.20 15.35
N GLN A 186 -6.35 4.97 15.91
CA GLN A 186 -7.64 5.25 15.27
C GLN A 186 -7.83 4.55 13.90
N GLY A 187 -6.95 3.61 13.55
CA GLY A 187 -6.97 2.90 12.29
C GLY A 187 -7.59 1.51 12.40
N LEU A 188 -7.76 0.86 11.26
CA LEU A 188 -8.24 -0.51 11.13
C LEU A 188 -7.23 -1.36 10.36
N ILE A 189 -6.78 -2.45 10.98
CA ILE A 189 -6.10 -3.55 10.31
C ILE A 189 -7.02 -4.77 10.40
N THR A 190 -7.47 -5.28 9.26
CA THR A 190 -8.41 -6.40 9.21
C THR A 190 -8.01 -7.46 8.19
N SER A 191 -8.21 -8.73 8.53
CA SER A 191 -8.10 -9.81 7.55
C SER A 191 -9.16 -10.90 7.72
N SER A 192 -9.53 -11.53 6.60
CA SER A 192 -10.42 -12.70 6.59
C SER A 192 -9.69 -14.03 6.87
N GLY A 193 -8.38 -13.98 7.10
CA GLY A 193 -7.50 -15.12 7.26
C GLY A 193 -6.51 -14.91 8.40
N ASP A 194 -5.29 -15.40 8.21
CA ASP A 194 -4.23 -15.29 9.22
C ASP A 194 -3.52 -13.93 9.10
N THR A 195 -3.11 -13.38 10.24
CA THR A 195 -2.37 -12.11 10.33
C THR A 195 -1.13 -12.25 11.19
N LEU A 196 0.00 -11.82 10.64
CA LEU A 196 1.26 -11.61 11.35
C LEU A 196 1.62 -10.12 11.31
N LEU A 197 1.76 -9.53 12.49
CA LEU A 197 2.34 -8.21 12.68
C LEU A 197 3.65 -8.36 13.46
N SER A 198 4.75 -7.89 12.88
CA SER A 198 6.07 -7.95 13.49
C SER A 198 6.71 -6.56 13.45
N ALA A 199 6.89 -5.95 14.61
CA ALA A 199 7.59 -4.68 14.77
C ALA A 199 8.86 -4.90 15.60
N GLN A 200 10.00 -4.34 15.17
CA GLN A 200 11.20 -4.34 16.02
C GLN A 200 11.12 -3.31 17.15
N GLY A 201 10.32 -2.25 16.97
CA GLY A 201 9.95 -1.26 17.97
C GLY A 201 8.51 -1.47 18.45
N ALA A 202 7.74 -0.38 18.57
CA ALA A 202 6.40 -0.43 19.14
C ALA A 202 5.30 -0.80 18.14
N VAL A 203 4.27 -1.51 18.63
CA VAL A 203 2.95 -1.54 18.01
C VAL A 203 2.04 -0.58 18.78
N ASN A 204 1.55 0.48 18.13
CA ASN A 204 0.60 1.42 18.71
C ASN A 204 -0.78 1.22 18.08
N ASN A 205 -1.72 0.67 18.84
CA ASN A 205 -3.11 0.44 18.47
C ASN A 205 -4.07 1.27 19.34
N GLU A 206 -3.64 2.44 19.83
CA GLU A 206 -4.49 3.30 20.64
C GLU A 206 -5.76 3.72 19.88
N GLN A 207 -6.94 3.46 20.44
CA GLN A 207 -8.24 3.71 19.78
C GLN A 207 -8.40 3.05 18.40
N GLY A 208 -7.49 2.13 18.04
CA GLY A 208 -7.50 1.40 16.77
C GLY A 208 -8.06 -0.01 16.92
N SER A 209 -8.19 -0.70 15.79
CA SER A 209 -8.60 -2.11 15.75
C SER A 209 -7.67 -2.95 14.88
N ILE A 210 -7.23 -4.10 15.42
CA ILE A 210 -6.49 -5.16 14.73
C ILE A 210 -7.32 -6.43 14.83
N GLU A 211 -7.79 -6.94 13.69
CA GLU A 211 -8.75 -8.03 13.64
C GLU A 211 -8.35 -9.08 12.61
N ALA A 212 -8.22 -10.33 13.03
CA ALA A 212 -8.05 -11.46 12.12
C ALA A 212 -9.22 -12.44 12.28
N SER A 213 -9.80 -12.91 11.18
CA SER A 213 -10.82 -13.95 11.23
C SER A 213 -10.24 -15.33 11.53
N LYS A 214 -8.93 -15.52 11.40
CA LYS A 214 -8.21 -16.73 11.82
C LYS A 214 -7.09 -16.37 12.81
N GLY A 215 -5.89 -16.94 12.67
CA GLY A 215 -4.80 -16.75 13.60
C GLY A 215 -4.29 -15.31 13.60
N LEU A 216 -3.94 -14.81 14.78
CA LEU A 216 -3.36 -13.48 14.94
C LEU A 216 -2.07 -13.59 15.75
N ILE A 217 -0.96 -13.21 15.14
CA ILE A 217 0.35 -13.12 15.79
C ILE A 217 0.80 -11.67 15.78
N VAL A 218 1.10 -11.13 16.97
CA VAL A 218 1.69 -9.81 17.16
C VAL A 218 3.02 -9.98 17.89
N THR A 219 4.12 -9.55 17.27
CA THR A 219 5.43 -9.46 17.90
C THR A 219 5.89 -8.01 17.88
N ALA A 220 6.30 -7.48 19.02
CA ALA A 220 6.77 -6.10 19.15
C ALA A 220 7.84 -5.98 20.23
N GLN A 221 8.54 -4.85 20.30
CA GLN A 221 9.26 -4.46 21.52
C GLN A 221 8.27 -4.11 22.62
N SER A 222 7.35 -3.19 22.34
CA SER A 222 6.27 -2.76 23.26
C SER A 222 4.94 -2.70 22.53
N LEU A 223 3.84 -2.81 23.28
CA LEU A 223 2.48 -2.76 22.75
C LEU A 223 1.65 -1.72 23.51
N ASN A 224 1.12 -0.73 22.80
CA ASN A 224 0.07 0.17 23.31
C ASN A 224 -1.27 -0.17 22.66
N ASN A 225 -2.22 -0.69 23.42
CA ASN A 225 -3.58 -0.99 23.01
C ASN A 225 -4.62 -0.23 23.86
N GLN A 226 -4.27 0.96 24.36
CA GLN A 226 -5.19 1.75 25.17
C GLN A 226 -6.45 2.14 24.38
N LYS A 227 -7.63 1.85 24.93
CA LYS A 227 -8.94 2.02 24.26
C LYS A 227 -9.03 1.34 22.88
N GLY A 228 -8.09 0.46 22.56
CA GLY A 228 -7.98 -0.24 21.29
C GLY A 228 -8.52 -1.66 21.37
N ARG A 229 -8.52 -2.34 20.23
CA ARG A 229 -8.99 -3.72 20.11
C ARG A 229 -8.00 -4.54 19.29
N ILE A 230 -7.59 -5.69 19.82
CA ILE A 230 -6.75 -6.68 19.14
C ILE A 230 -7.40 -8.03 19.33
N VAL A 231 -7.92 -8.62 18.25
CA VAL A 231 -8.66 -9.87 18.35
C VAL A 231 -8.42 -10.88 17.23
N SER A 232 -8.48 -12.15 17.60
CA SER A 232 -8.75 -13.27 16.69
C SER A 232 -10.23 -13.64 16.81
N LEU A 233 -11.00 -13.47 15.73
CA LEU A 233 -12.44 -13.75 15.70
C LEU A 233 -12.73 -15.25 15.52
N GLY A 234 -11.78 -16.00 14.95
CA GLY A 234 -11.88 -17.45 14.77
C GLY A 234 -11.43 -18.24 15.99
N THR A 235 -11.46 -19.58 15.87
CA THR A 235 -10.95 -20.50 16.89
C THR A 235 -9.45 -20.78 16.77
N SER A 236 -8.78 -20.18 15.77
CA SER A 236 -7.33 -20.22 15.61
C SER A 236 -6.62 -19.49 16.76
N ASN A 237 -5.37 -19.89 17.00
CA ASN A 237 -4.58 -19.33 18.09
C ASN A 237 -4.29 -17.84 17.87
N MET A 238 -4.36 -17.10 18.97
CA MET A 238 -3.85 -15.75 19.09
C MET A 238 -2.57 -15.78 19.92
N LYS A 239 -1.52 -15.10 19.44
CA LYS A 239 -0.27 -14.92 20.18
C LYS A 239 0.17 -13.46 20.15
N VAL A 240 0.41 -12.89 21.32
CA VAL A 240 1.03 -11.57 21.49
C VAL A 240 2.32 -11.76 22.26
N THR A 241 3.44 -11.33 21.69
CA THR A 241 4.76 -11.41 22.32
C THR A 241 5.43 -10.04 22.27
N THR A 242 5.80 -9.53 23.43
CA THR A 242 6.55 -8.29 23.59
C THR A 242 7.83 -8.53 24.38
N SER A 243 8.84 -7.71 24.15
CA SER A 243 10.10 -7.73 24.93
C SER A 243 10.18 -6.62 25.99
N GLN A 244 9.07 -5.90 26.19
CA GLN A 244 8.87 -4.82 27.16
C GLN A 244 7.37 -4.78 27.50
N ASP A 245 6.84 -3.60 27.83
CA ASP A 245 5.49 -3.43 28.37
C ASP A 245 4.36 -3.67 27.36
N ILE A 246 3.24 -4.15 27.90
CA ILE A 246 1.93 -4.18 27.25
C ILE A 246 0.99 -3.24 28.01
N GLN A 247 0.50 -2.20 27.34
CA GLN A 247 -0.49 -1.26 27.86
C GLN A 247 -1.85 -1.57 27.25
N ASN A 248 -2.85 -1.92 28.05
CA ASN A 248 -4.19 -2.28 27.58
C ASN A 248 -5.30 -1.58 28.38
N GLN A 249 -5.05 -0.37 28.88
CA GLN A 249 -6.04 0.35 29.69
C GLN A 249 -7.30 0.64 28.86
N SER A 250 -8.46 0.20 29.35
CA SER A 250 -9.75 0.29 28.63
C SER A 250 -9.75 -0.34 27.23
N GLY A 251 -8.78 -1.20 26.91
CA GLY A 251 -8.67 -1.91 25.63
C GLY A 251 -9.06 -3.38 25.73
N LEU A 252 -9.21 -4.02 24.57
CA LEU A 252 -9.50 -5.45 24.44
C LEU A 252 -8.34 -6.17 23.73
N ILE A 253 -7.83 -7.22 24.36
CA ILE A 253 -6.94 -8.21 23.74
C ILE A 253 -7.55 -9.58 24.00
N GLY A 254 -7.92 -10.33 22.96
CA GLY A 254 -8.49 -11.66 23.14
C GLY A 254 -8.93 -12.35 21.85
N GLY A 255 -9.30 -13.62 21.95
CA GLY A 255 -9.81 -14.37 20.82
C GLY A 255 -10.64 -15.58 21.26
N ASN A 256 -11.33 -16.21 20.31
CA ASN A 256 -12.18 -17.36 20.61
C ASN A 256 -11.38 -18.68 20.69
N GLY A 257 -10.15 -18.70 20.15
CA GLY A 257 -9.20 -19.80 20.27
C GLY A 257 -8.28 -19.70 21.49
N LYS A 258 -7.15 -20.43 21.45
CA LYS A 258 -6.10 -20.30 22.47
C LYS A 258 -5.50 -18.89 22.40
N VAL A 259 -5.42 -18.20 23.54
CA VAL A 259 -4.78 -16.88 23.65
C VAL A 259 -3.51 -17.01 24.47
N GLU A 260 -2.38 -16.65 23.88
CA GLU A 260 -1.08 -16.56 24.56
C GLU A 260 -0.59 -15.12 24.53
N ILE A 261 -0.35 -14.53 25.71
CA ILE A 261 0.20 -13.17 25.83
C ILE A 261 1.44 -13.24 26.70
N THR A 262 2.56 -12.77 26.18
CA THR A 262 3.84 -12.75 26.91
C THR A 262 4.50 -11.38 26.75
N ALA A 263 4.90 -10.81 27.88
CA ALA A 263 5.86 -9.71 27.98
C ALA A 263 7.12 -10.27 28.65
N LYS A 264 8.28 -10.05 28.06
CA LYS A 264 9.57 -10.56 28.55
C LYS A 264 10.46 -9.43 29.03
#